data_AF-A0A8S9WE59-F1
#
_entry.id   AF-A0A8S9WE59-F1
#
_cell.length_a   1.000
_cell.length_b   1.000
_cell.length_c   1.000
_cell.angle_alpha   90.00
_cell.angle_beta   90.00
_cell.angle_gamma   90.00
#
_symmetry.space_group_name_H-M   'P 1'
#
loop_
_entity.id
_entity.type
_entity.pdbx_description
1 polymer ?
#
loop_
_entity_poly.entity_id
_entity_poly.type
_entity_poly.pdbx_seq_one_letter_code
_entity_poly.pdbx_strand_id
1 'polypeptide(L)' 'MTICRLIDYFTIDSNNLPITEGKVHFIREVKEDGTINVLNEYFEVNKSLTSEYVWATIHTKQEQLMKR' A
#
# COMPACT_ATOMS: atom_id res chain seq x y z
N MET A 1 -16.01 -13.94 0.69
CA MET A 1 -14.71 -13.27 0.52
C MET A 1 -14.93 -12.11 -0.42
N THR A 2 -14.98 -10.89 0.11
CA THR A 2 -15.14 -9.67 -0.68
C THR A 2 -13.76 -9.05 -0.89
N ILE A 3 -13.47 -8.58 -2.10
CA ILE A 3 -12.22 -7.87 -2.39
C ILE A 3 -12.56 -6.41 -2.62
N CYS A 4 -12.08 -5.54 -1.74
CA CYS A 4 -12.26 -4.09 -1.84
C CYS A 4 -11.07 -3.46 -2.56
N ARG A 5 -11.34 -2.65 -3.59
CA ARG A 5 -10.28 -1.90 -4.27
C ARG A 5 -9.95 -0.64 -3.48
N LEU A 6 -8.68 -0.46 -3.14
CA LEU A 6 -8.19 0.79 -2.57
C LEU A 6 -7.82 1.77 -3.68
N ILE A 7 -8.30 3.01 -3.56
CA ILE A 7 -8.02 4.11 -4.49
C ILE A 7 -6.95 5.07 -3.91
N ASP A 8 -6.61 4.92 -2.63
CA ASP A 8 -5.62 5.75 -1.96
C ASP A 8 -4.18 5.46 -2.40
N TYR A 9 -3.36 6.51 -2.35
CA TYR A 9 -1.95 6.46 -2.66
C TYR A 9 -1.15 6.33 -1.36
N PHE A 10 -0.42 5.23 -1.25
CA PHE A 10 0.49 5.00 -0.12
C PHE A 10 1.92 5.42 -0.53
N THR A 11 2.60 6.14 0.37
CA THR A 11 4.03 6.46 0.20
C THR A 11 4.84 5.48 1.03
N ILE A 12 5.88 4.90 0.44
CA ILE A 12 6.83 4.03 1.13
C ILE A 12 8.18 4.74 1.21
N ASP A 13 8.86 4.67 2.35
CA ASP A 13 10.25 5.13 2.45
C ASP A 13 11.16 4.11 1.77
N SER A 14 11.51 4.38 0.52
CA SER A 14 12.35 3.48 -0.28
C SER A 14 13.82 3.49 0.14
N ASN A 15 14.26 4.39 1.03
CA ASN A 15 15.68 4.45 1.44
C ASN A 15 16.11 3.19 2.21
N ASN A 16 15.18 2.50 2.87
CA ASN A 16 15.45 1.32 3.70
C ASN A 16 15.07 -0.01 3.03
N LEU A 17 14.48 0.03 1.84
CA LEU A 17 14.02 -1.16 1.14
C LEU A 17 14.74 -1.25 -0.21
N PRO A 18 15.48 -2.34 -0.51
CA PRO A 18 16.15 -2.51 -1.80
C PRO A 18 15.13 -2.89 -2.89
N ILE A 19 14.27 -1.93 -3.26
CA ILE A 19 13.20 -2.09 -4.24
C ILE A 19 13.52 -1.27 -5.48
N THR A 20 13.49 -1.92 -6.63
CA THR A 20 13.60 -1.28 -7.94
C THR A 20 12.36 -0.42 -8.21
N GLU A 21 12.54 0.62 -9.03
CA GLU A 21 11.45 1.45 -9.54
C GLU A 21 10.40 0.59 -10.27
N GLY A 22 9.12 0.78 -9.92
CA GLY A 22 8.05 0.01 -10.52
C GLY A 22 6.71 0.14 -9.79
N LYS A 23 5.80 -0.78 -10.13
CA LYS A 23 4.48 -0.91 -9.52
C LYS A 23 4.34 -2.29 -8.89
N VAL A 24 3.91 -2.35 -7.65
CA VAL A 24 3.66 -3.59 -6.93
C VAL A 24 2.16 -3.72 -6.69
N HIS A 25 1.55 -4.74 -7.29
CA HIS A 25 0.16 -5.11 -7.03
C HIS A 25 0.12 -6.20 -5.96
N PHE A 26 -0.77 -6.06 -4.99
CA PHE A 26 -0.93 -7.05 -3.93
C PHE A 26 -2.37 -7.14 -3.47
N ILE A 27 -2.67 -8.27 -2.84
CA ILE A 27 -3.90 -8.50 -2.10
C ILE A 27 -3.50 -8.82 -0.66
N ARG A 28 -4.07 -8.10 0.31
CA ARG A 28 -3.81 -8.29 1.73
C ARG A 28 -5.09 -8.17 2.55
N GLU A 29 -5.20 -9.00 3.57
CA GLU A 29 -6.24 -8.89 4.59
C GLU A 29 -5.94 -7.69 5.49
N VAL A 30 -6.97 -6.90 5.78
CA VAL A 30 -6.90 -5.81 6.76
C VAL A 30 -6.96 -6.39 8.18
N LYS A 31 -5.97 -6.03 9.00
CA LYS A 31 -5.86 -6.43 10.40
C LYS A 31 -6.89 -5.72 11.27
N GLU A 32 -7.07 -6.23 12.49
CA GLU A 32 -8.07 -5.74 13.46
C GLU A 32 -7.90 -4.25 13.81
N ASP A 33 -6.68 -3.73 13.70
CA ASP A 33 -6.36 -2.32 13.91
C ASP A 33 -6.67 -1.43 12.69
N GLY A 34 -7.13 -2.01 11.58
CA GLY A 34 -7.40 -1.32 10.32
C GLY A 34 -6.18 -1.16 9.42
N THR A 35 -5.09 -1.89 9.69
CA THR A 35 -3.83 -1.78 8.92
C THR A 35 -3.58 -2.97 8.00
N ILE A 36 -2.67 -2.79 7.05
CA ILE A 36 -2.07 -3.87 6.25
C ILE A 36 -0.55 -3.80 6.35
N ASN A 37 0.12 -4.96 6.25
CA ASN A 37 1.57 -5.03 6.13
C ASN A 37 1.98 -5.40 4.70
N VAL A 38 2.78 -4.53 4.08
CA VAL A 38 3.26 -4.68 2.70
C VAL A 38 4.71 -4.20 2.65
N LEU A 39 5.61 -5.01 2.07
CA LEU A 39 7.03 -4.67 1.97
C LEU A 39 7.65 -4.28 3.33
N ASN A 40 7.27 -4.98 4.41
CA ASN A 40 7.65 -4.70 5.80
C ASN A 40 7.18 -3.38 6.39
N GLU A 41 6.36 -2.62 5.67
CA GLU A 41 5.77 -1.37 6.13
C GLU A 41 4.30 -1.57 6.47
N TYR A 42 3.84 -0.83 7.49
CA TYR A 42 2.43 -0.84 7.91
C TYR A 42 1.71 0.36 7.30
N PHE A 43 0.57 0.11 6.67
CA PHE A 43 -0.27 1.14 6.07
C PHE A 43 -1.64 1.14 6.74
N GLU A 44 -2.09 2.32 7.17
CA GLU A 44 -3.45 2.51 7.65
C GLU A 44 -4.41 2.51 6.46
N VAL A 45 -5.45 1.69 6.54
CA VAL A 45 -6.46 1.56 5.48
C VAL A 45 -7.78 2.13 5.96
N ASN A 46 -8.53 1.33 6.71
CA ASN A 46 -9.78 1.71 7.37
C ASN A 46 -10.21 0.57 8.29
N LYS A 47 -10.57 0.88 9.53
CA LYS A 47 -11.13 -0.12 10.46
C LYS A 47 -12.44 -0.74 9.98
N SER A 48 -13.21 -0.05 9.13
CA SER A 48 -14.44 -0.61 8.55
C SER A 48 -14.19 -1.78 7.59
N LEU A 49 -12.96 -1.94 7.10
CA LEU A 49 -12.54 -3.02 6.20
C LEU A 49 -11.83 -4.16 6.94
N THR A 50 -11.84 -4.17 8.28
CA THR A 50 -11.25 -5.25 9.08
C THR A 50 -11.76 -6.62 8.64
N SER A 51 -10.85 -7.58 8.51
CA SER A 51 -11.12 -8.95 8.03
C SER A 51 -11.56 -9.05 6.55
N GLU A 52 -11.58 -7.93 5.82
CA GLU A 52 -11.74 -7.93 4.36
C GLU A 52 -10.39 -7.95 3.66
N TYR A 53 -10.39 -8.42 2.41
CA TYR A 53 -9.22 -8.39 1.56
C TYR A 53 -9.23 -7.14 0.71
N VAL A 54 -8.10 -6.43 0.66
CA VAL A 54 -7.93 -5.24 -0.17
C VAL A 54 -6.96 -5.50 -1.30
N TRP A 55 -7.28 -4.99 -2.49
CA TRP A 55 -6.36 -4.90 -3.61
C TRP A 55 -5.87 -3.45 -3.74
N ALA A 56 -4.56 -3.25 -3.59
CA ALA A 56 -3.88 -1.98 -3.79
C ALA A 56 -2.67 -2.10 -4.73
N THR A 57 -2.20 -0.94 -5.20
CA THR A 57 -0.98 -0.79 -6.00
C THR A 57 -0.07 0.21 -5.31
N ILE A 58 1.15 -0.19 -4.98
CA ILE A 58 2.20 0.73 -4.49
C ILE A 58 3.12 1.10 -5.64
N HIS A 59 3.44 2.38 -5.72
CA HIS A 59 4.47 2.92 -6.61
C HIS A 59 5.76 3.04 -5.81
N THR A 60 6.81 2.30 -6.18
CA THR A 60 8.07 2.25 -5.41
C THR A 60 9.01 3.43 -5.70
N LYS A 61 8.55 4.40 -6.52
CA LYS A 61 9.21 5.67 -6.78
C LYS A 61 8.17 6.79 -6.73
N GLN A 62 8.42 7.82 -5.94
CA GLN A 62 7.71 9.09 -6.07
C GLN A 62 8.10 9.72 -7.40
N GLU A 63 7.14 9.92 -8.30
CA GLU A 63 7.32 10.89 -9.37
C GLU A 63 7.32 12.28 -8.75
N GLN A 64 8.50 12.75 -8.33
CA GLN A 64 8.70 14.15 -8.04
C GLN A 64 8.62 14.88 -9.37
N LEU A 65 7.51 15.60 -9.60
CA LEU A 65 7.45 16.63 -10.63
C LEU A 65 8.58 17.62 -10.34
N MET A 66 9.71 17.51 -11.04
CA MET A 66 10.71 18.57 -11.07
C MET A 66 10.04 19.79 -11.71
N LYS A 67 9.67 20.78 -10.88
CA LYS A 67 9.31 22.11 -11.39
C LYS A 67 10.58 22.70 -12.00
N ARG A 68 10.60 22.77 -13.33
CA ARG A 68 11.58 23.54 -14.11
C ARG A 68 11.33 25.04 -13.97
#